data_AF-A0AAW5TX56-F1
#
_entry.id   AF-A0AAW5TX56-F1
#
_cell.length_a   1.000
_cell.length_b   1.000
_cell.length_c   1.000
_cell.angle_alpha   90.00
_cell.angle_beta   90.00
_cell.angle_gamma   90.00
#
_symmetry.space_group_name_H-M   'P 1'
#
loop_
_entity.id
_entity.type
_entity.pdbx_description
1 polymer ?
#
loop_
_entity_poly.entity_id
_entity_poly.type
_entity_poly.pdbx_seq_one_letter_code
_entity_poly.pdbx_strand_id
1 'polypeptide(L)' 'MAENLAIRLRKDRKQASNLSLYAGAASTSEYSSIKISRNIEATQNTKELQDLAISLFHEKY' A
#
# COMPACT_ATOMS: atom_id res chain seq x y z
N MET A 1 5.27 4.30 -6.78
CA MET A 1 5.30 3.13 -5.87
C MET A 1 4.22 2.11 -6.22
N ALA A 2 2.93 2.49 -6.23
CA ALA A 2 1.81 1.60 -6.60
C ALA A 2 1.89 1.06 -8.04
N GLU A 3 2.44 1.84 -8.97
CA GLU A 3 2.60 1.43 -10.38
C GLU A 3 3.46 0.17 -10.56
N ASN A 4 4.62 0.09 -9.90
CA ASN A 4 5.47 -1.10 -9.96
C ASN A 4 4.77 -2.35 -9.42
N LEU A 5 3.89 -2.17 -8.42
CA LEU A 5 3.11 -3.24 -7.82
C LEU A 5 2.02 -3.71 -8.80
N ALA A 6 1.31 -2.76 -9.42
CA ALA A 6 0.32 -3.04 -10.46
C ALA A 6 0.93 -3.74 -11.70
N ILE A 7 2.13 -3.32 -12.13
CA ILE A 7 2.86 -3.97 -13.24
C ILE A 7 3.17 -5.44 -12.89
N ARG A 8 3.65 -5.71 -11.68
CA ARG A 8 3.93 -7.10 -11.22
C ARG A 8 2.67 -7.95 -11.18
N LEU A 9 1.58 -7.42 -10.63
CA LEU A 9 0.28 -8.11 -10.60
C LEU A 9 -0.20 -8.47 -12.01
N ARG A 10 -0.11 -7.54 -12.96
CA ARG A 10 -0.47 -7.77 -14.36
C ARG A 10 0.41 -8.82 -15.04
N LYS A 11 1.73 -8.76 -14.80
CA LYS A 11 2.69 -9.73 -15.34
C LYS A 11 2.35 -11.15 -14.90
N ASP A 12 1.96 -11.31 -13.64
CA ASP A 12 1.63 -12.61 -13.06
C ASP A 12 0.15 -12.99 -13.22
N ARG A 13 -0.66 -12.14 -13.88
CA ARG A 13 -2.12 -12.28 -14.01
C ARG A 13 -2.84 -12.48 -12.67
N LYS A 14 -2.36 -11.77 -11.63
CA LYS A 14 -2.90 -11.80 -10.27
C LYS A 14 -3.57 -10.49 -9.92
N GLN A 15 -4.43 -10.54 -8.91
CA GLN A 15 -5.04 -9.37 -8.28
C GLN A 15 -4.63 -9.34 -6.81
N ALA A 16 -4.45 -8.13 -6.26
CA ALA A 16 -4.21 -7.95 -4.85
C ALA A 16 -5.55 -7.89 -4.10
N SER A 17 -5.75 -8.82 -3.17
CA SER A 17 -6.89 -8.85 -2.23
C SER A 17 -6.53 -8.34 -0.83
N ASN A 18 -5.25 -8.03 -0.59
CA ASN A 18 -4.76 -7.42 0.64
C ASN A 18 -3.66 -6.41 0.30
N LEU A 19 -3.74 -5.23 0.89
CA LEU A 19 -2.73 -4.19 0.81
C LEU A 19 -2.13 -3.94 2.19
N SER A 20 -0.80 -4.06 2.27
CA SER A 20 -0.02 -3.76 3.47
C SER A 20 0.92 -2.60 3.21
N LEU A 21 0.89 -1.60 4.08
CA LEU A 21 1.75 -0.43 4.06
C LEU A 21 2.69 -0.45 5.28
N TYR A 22 3.97 -0.27 5.00
CA TYR A 22 5.00 -0.04 6.01
C TYR A 22 5.71 1.27 5.70
N ALA A 23 5.70 2.20 6.64
CA ALA A 23 6.47 3.44 6.58
C ALA A 23 7.41 3.48 7.79
N GLY A 24 8.71 3.35 7.53
CA GLY A 24 9.74 3.46 8.55
C GLY A 24 9.90 4.91 8.99
N ALA A 25 9.96 5.14 10.30
CA ALA A 25 10.33 6.44 10.83
C ALA A 25 11.83 6.67 10.67
N ALA A 26 12.23 7.92 10.44
CA ALA A 26 13.64 8.29 10.50
C ALA A 26 14.19 8.08 11.92
N SER A 27 15.49 7.82 12.06
CA SER A 27 16.12 7.63 13.37
C SER A 27 16.01 8.86 14.28
N THR A 28 15.80 10.04 13.70
CA THR A 28 15.63 11.33 14.38
C THR A 28 14.15 11.72 14.55
N SER A 29 13.22 10.86 14.14
CA SER A 29 11.78 11.13 14.19
C SER A 29 11.22 10.71 15.54
N GLU A 30 10.40 11.58 16.15
CA GLU A 30 9.59 11.25 17.34
C GLU A 30 8.42 10.30 16.99
N TYR A 31 8.05 10.22 15.71
CA TYR A 31 6.99 9.32 15.23
C TYR A 31 7.48 7.88 15.15
N SER A 32 6.64 6.94 15.59
CA SER A 32 6.85 5.50 15.40
C SER A 32 6.62 5.07 13.96
N SER A 33 7.28 3.99 13.54
CA SER A 33 7.01 3.36 12.23
C SER A 33 5.54 2.96 12.08
N ILE A 34 4.96 3.24 10.92
CA ILE A 34 3.59 2.86 10.59
C ILE A 34 3.61 1.47 9.96
N LYS A 35 2.81 0.56 10.51
CA LYS A 35 2.52 -0.74 9.91
C LYS A 35 1.01 -0.94 9.91
N ILE A 36 0.42 -1.02 8.73
CA ILE A 36 -1.02 -1.24 8.56
C ILE A 36 -1.26 -2.19 7.40
N SER A 37 -2.26 -3.05 7.53
CA SER A 37 -2.68 -4.00 6.50
C SER A 37 -4.19 -4.07 6.44
N ARG A 38 -4.75 -4.14 5.23
CA ARG A 38 -6.20 -4.20 5.02
C ARG A 38 -6.53 -5.12 3.86
N ASN A 39 -7.56 -5.94 4.04
CA ASN A 39 -8.17 -6.68 2.95
C ASN A 39 -8.97 -5.72 2.07
N ILE A 40 -8.83 -5.86 0.75
CA ILE A 40 -9.43 -4.99 -0.26
C ILE A 40 -10.13 -5.85 -1.31
N GLU A 41 -11.02 -5.22 -2.08
CA GLU A 41 -11.51 -5.87 -3.29
C GLU A 41 -10.35 -6.17 -4.25
N ALA A 42 -10.39 -7.35 -4.86
CA ALA A 42 -9.29 -7.85 -5.66
C ALA A 42 -9.05 -6.95 -6.88
N THR A 43 -7.94 -6.21 -6.87
CA THR A 43 -7.61 -5.26 -7.94
C THR A 43 -6.15 -5.32 -8.38
N GLN A 44 -5.92 -4.86 -9.59
CA GLN A 44 -4.60 -4.58 -10.18
C GLN A 44 -4.58 -3.20 -10.84
N ASN A 45 -5.60 -2.37 -10.56
CA ASN A 45 -5.69 -1.01 -11.04
C ASN A 45 -4.69 -0.15 -10.27
N THR A 46 -3.83 0.57 -10.99
CA THR A 46 -2.79 1.40 -10.38
C THR A 46 -3.38 2.50 -9.51
N LYS A 47 -4.48 3.12 -9.97
CA LYS A 47 -5.12 4.24 -9.28
C LYS A 47 -5.75 3.78 -7.97
N GLU A 48 -6.51 2.69 -8.01
CA GLU A 48 -7.12 2.12 -6.80
C GLU A 48 -6.06 1.71 -5.76
N LEU A 49 -4.99 1.04 -6.18
CA LEU A 49 -3.91 0.66 -5.27
C LEU A 49 -3.20 1.88 -4.67
N GLN A 50 -3.08 2.97 -5.42
CA GLN A 50 -2.50 4.22 -4.94
C GLN A 50 -3.42 4.93 -3.94
N ASP A 51 -4.70 5.08 -4.29
CA ASP A 51 -5.70 5.72 -3.45
C ASP A 51 -5.83 4.98 -2.11
N LEU A 52 -5.87 3.64 -2.14
CA LEU A 52 -5.89 2.79 -0.95
C LEU A 52 -4.62 2.97 -0.09
N ALA A 53 -3.44 3.03 -0.69
CA ALA A 53 -2.20 3.25 0.05
C ALA A 53 -2.18 4.62 0.75
N ILE A 54 -2.68 5.67 0.09
CA ILE A 54 -2.79 7.02 0.68
C ILE A 54 -3.80 7.01 1.82
N SER A 55 -4.97 6.39 1.64
CA SER A 55 -5.97 6.26 2.71
C SER A 55 -5.41 5.52 3.93
N LEU A 56 -4.65 4.43 3.72
CA LEU A 56 -4.01 3.68 4.81
C LEU A 56 -2.96 4.50 5.56
N PHE A 57 -2.27 5.41 4.86
CA PHE A 57 -1.31 6.30 5.49
C PHE A 57 -2.01 7.34 6.39
N HIS A 58 -3.03 8.03 5.86
CA HIS A 58 -3.81 9.03 6.62
C HIS A 58 -4.61 8.45 7.79
N GLU A 59 -4.86 7.14 7.82
CA GLU A 59 -5.52 6.51 8.97
C GLU A 59 -4.60 6.36 10.18
N LYS A 60 -3.28 6.35 9.95
CA LYS A 60 -2.26 6.15 11.00
C LYS A 60 -1.41 7.38 11.29
N TYR A 61 -1.47 8.39 10.43
CA TYR A 61 -0.75 9.66 10.55
C TYR A 61 -1.74 10.81 10.57
#